data_AF-A0A440KLE2-F1
#
_entry.id   AF-A0A440KLE2-F1
#
_cell.length_a   1.000
_cell.length_b   1.000
_cell.length_c   1.000
_cell.angle_alpha   90.00
_cell.angle_beta   90.00
_cell.angle_gamma   90.00
#
_symmetry.space_group_name_H-M   'P 1'
#
loop_
_entity.id
_entity.type
_entity.pdbx_description
1 polymer ?
#
loop_
_entity_poly.entity_id
_entity_poly.type
_entity_poly.pdbx_seq_one_letter_code
_entity_poly.pdbx_strand_id
1 'polypeptide(L)'
;MRTVLDMIAGRDAPLAAGSNGMGRLLADLDTHQCRFPLRGEGVATRFCAAQVSESEWLPGAPGRCYCRFHRCLTEGRRGTEAERGAPRVLERLA
;
A
#
# COMPACT_ATOMS: atom_id res chain seq x y z
N MET A 1 15.55 -7.33 -10.09
CA MET A 1 14.21 -7.62 -10.65
C MET A 1 13.21 -7.40 -9.52
N ARG A 2 12.27 -6.46 -9.68
CA ARG A 2 11.29 -6.12 -8.63
C ARG A 2 10.24 -7.25 -8.56
N THR A 3 10.02 -7.84 -7.38
CA THR A 3 8.98 -8.87 -7.23
C THR A 3 7.78 -8.30 -6.47
N VAL A 4 6.58 -8.80 -6.78
CA VAL A 4 5.35 -8.47 -6.02
C VAL A 4 5.51 -8.85 -4.54
N LEU A 5 6.29 -9.89 -4.24
CA LEU A 5 6.61 -10.32 -2.89
C LEU A 5 7.42 -9.26 -2.12
N ASP A 6 8.41 -8.62 -2.75
CA ASP A 6 9.18 -7.53 -2.11
C ASP A 6 8.32 -6.30 -1.80
N MET A 7 7.30 -6.03 -2.64
CA MET A 7 6.35 -4.95 -2.41
C MET A 7 5.40 -5.28 -1.24
N ILE A 8 4.88 -6.51 -1.19
CA ILE A 8 4.03 -6.99 -0.09
C ILE A 8 4.83 -7.09 1.22
N ALA A 9 6.14 -7.36 1.15
CA ALA A 9 7.02 -7.31 2.32
C ALA A 9 7.37 -5.89 2.77
N GLY A 10 6.88 -4.83 2.09
CA GLY A 10 7.18 -3.45 2.43
C GLY A 10 8.65 -3.07 2.22
N ARG A 11 9.42 -3.83 1.42
CA ARG A 11 10.84 -3.56 1.15
C ARG A 11 11.03 -2.61 -0.02
N ASP A 12 10.16 -2.67 -1.02
CA ASP A 12 10.18 -1.79 -2.20
C ASP A 12 8.75 -1.30 -2.54
N ALA A 13 7.98 -0.96 -1.49
CA ALA A 13 6.59 -0.55 -1.64
C ALA A 13 6.48 0.82 -2.32
N PRO A 14 5.67 0.96 -3.38
CA PRO A 14 5.33 2.25 -3.95
C PRO A 14 4.39 3.04 -3.03
N LEU A 15 4.56 4.36 -2.96
CA LEU A 15 3.66 5.23 -2.21
C LEU A 15 2.49 5.70 -3.07
N ALA A 16 1.28 5.53 -2.54
CA ALA A 16 0.09 6.14 -3.14
C ALA A 16 0.12 7.66 -2.94
N ALA A 17 -0.41 8.42 -3.90
CA ALA A 17 -0.61 9.85 -3.75
C ALA A 17 -1.48 10.15 -2.51
N GLY A 18 -1.06 11.12 -1.69
CA GLY A 18 -1.74 11.47 -0.45
C GLY A 18 -1.50 10.49 0.72
N SER A 19 -0.75 9.41 0.53
CA SER A 19 -0.30 8.59 1.67
C SER A 19 0.86 9.28 2.40
N ASN A 20 0.82 9.25 3.73
CA ASN A 20 1.95 9.69 4.53
C ASN A 20 3.05 8.64 4.39
N GLY A 21 4.23 9.05 3.87
CA GLY A 21 5.37 8.16 3.62
C GLY A 21 5.83 7.33 4.82
N MET A 22 5.43 7.71 6.04
CA MET A 22 5.70 6.95 7.24
C MET A 22 4.78 5.72 7.43
N GLY A 23 3.56 5.74 6.91
CA GLY A 23 2.51 4.76 7.18
C GLY A 23 2.01 4.73 8.64
N ARG A 24 0.90 4.03 8.89
CA ARG A 24 0.28 3.85 10.23
C ARG A 24 0.33 2.41 10.70
N LEU A 25 0.35 2.17 12.02
CA LEU A 25 0.24 0.80 12.56
C LEU A 25 -1.17 0.27 12.40
N LEU A 26 -1.35 -1.06 12.35
CA LEU A 26 -2.67 -1.67 12.18
C LEU A 26 -3.71 -1.18 13.20
N ALA A 27 -3.27 -0.98 14.45
CA ALA A 27 -4.12 -0.50 15.55
C ALA A 27 -4.62 0.94 15.36
N ASP A 28 -3.95 1.73 14.51
CA ASP A 28 -4.26 3.14 14.27
C ASP A 28 -5.06 3.35 12.97
N LEU A 29 -5.43 2.27 12.25
CA LEU A 29 -6.22 2.39 11.02
C LEU A 29 -7.72 2.43 11.34
N ASP A 30 -8.41 3.34 10.68
CA ASP A 30 -9.87 3.31 10.59
C ASP A 30 -10.35 2.19 9.67
N THR A 31 -11.64 1.85 9.77
CA THR A 31 -12.26 0.74 9.04
C THR A 31 -12.02 0.82 7.54
N HIS A 32 -12.09 2.00 6.92
CA HIS A 32 -12.00 2.18 5.47
C HIS A 32 -10.63 2.70 5.01
N GLN A 33 -9.54 2.27 5.66
CA GLN A 33 -8.19 2.70 5.29
C GLN A 33 -7.34 1.55 4.71
N CYS A 34 -6.52 1.91 3.72
CA CYS A 34 -5.72 0.97 2.94
C CYS A 34 -4.74 0.19 3.82
N ARG A 35 -4.86 -1.14 3.77
CA ARG A 35 -4.03 -2.09 4.52
C ARG A 35 -2.85 -2.63 3.71
N PHE A 36 -2.40 -1.91 2.68
CA PHE A 36 -1.20 -2.31 1.96
C PHE A 36 0.04 -2.06 2.84
N PRO A 37 0.88 -3.06 3.09
CA PRO A 37 2.08 -2.92 3.91
C PRO A 37 3.14 -2.07 3.19
N LEU A 38 3.64 -1.04 3.88
CA LEU A 38 4.66 -0.14 3.35
C LEU A 38 6.06 -0.46 3.85
N ARG A 39 6.21 -0.89 5.11
CA ARG A 39 7.48 -1.22 5.77
C ARG A 39 7.26 -1.87 7.14
N GLY A 40 8.33 -2.40 7.72
CA GLY A 40 8.30 -3.04 9.04
C GLY A 40 7.85 -4.50 8.97
N GLU A 41 8.00 -5.21 10.07
CA GLU A 41 7.69 -6.64 10.16
C GLU A 41 6.79 -6.93 11.36
N GLY A 42 5.90 -7.91 11.22
CA GLY A 42 4.98 -8.33 12.28
C GLY A 42 4.13 -7.18 12.82
N VAL A 43 4.11 -7.00 14.14
CA VAL A 43 3.32 -5.94 14.82
C VAL A 43 3.81 -4.53 14.52
N ALA A 44 5.06 -4.37 14.08
CA ALA A 44 5.65 -3.09 13.69
C ALA A 44 5.36 -2.73 12.22
N THR A 45 4.60 -3.57 11.50
CA THR A 45 4.21 -3.30 10.11
C THR A 45 3.40 -2.01 10.03
N ARG A 46 3.82 -1.12 9.14
CA ARG A 46 3.16 0.14 8.84
C ARG A 46 2.45 0.04 7.49
N PHE A 47 1.22 0.53 7.45
CA PHE A 47 0.31 0.44 6.32
C PHE A 47 0.07 1.80 5.67
N CYS A 48 -0.34 1.78 4.41
CA CYS A 48 -0.60 2.95 3.58
C CYS A 48 -1.59 3.95 4.23
N ALA A 49 -2.66 3.44 4.84
CA ALA A 49 -3.71 4.22 5.50
C ALA A 49 -4.43 5.26 4.62
N ALA A 50 -4.21 5.25 3.30
CA ALA A 50 -5.01 6.04 2.37
C ALA A 50 -6.48 5.60 2.43
N GLN A 51 -7.40 6.56 2.34
CA GLN A 51 -8.82 6.27 2.35
C GLN A 51 -9.20 5.35 1.18
N VAL A 52 -9.99 4.32 1.48
CA VAL A 52 -10.65 3.46 0.51
C VAL A 52 -12.13 3.84 0.50
N SER A 53 -12.72 3.95 -0.69
CA SER A 53 -14.16 4.21 -0.77
C SER A 53 -14.94 3.00 -0.24
N GLU A 54 -16.10 3.26 0.39
CA GLU A 54 -16.90 2.18 1.00
C GLU A 54 -17.33 1.12 -0.04
N SER A 55 -17.64 1.56 -1.26
CA SER A 55 -18.01 0.67 -2.37
C SER A 55 -16.85 -0.21 -2.86
N GLU A 56 -15.61 0.15 -2.54
CA GLU A 56 -14.41 -0.61 -2.87
C GLU A 56 -13.89 -1.45 -1.70
N TRP A 57 -14.33 -1.15 -0.48
CA TRP A 57 -13.95 -1.84 0.75
C TRP A 57 -14.73 -3.15 0.91
N LEU A 58 -14.11 -4.26 0.50
CA LEU A 58 -14.69 -5.60 0.65
C LEU A 58 -13.76 -6.50 1.47
N PRO A 59 -13.77 -6.38 2.81
CA PRO A 59 -12.93 -7.19 3.68
C PRO A 59 -13.33 -8.67 3.51
N GLY A 60 -12.34 -9.52 3.25
CA GLY A 60 -12.56 -10.94 2.94
C GLY A 60 -12.26 -11.33 1.49
N ALA A 61 -12.12 -10.35 0.59
CA ALA A 61 -11.64 -10.58 -0.77
C ALA A 61 -10.19 -10.07 -0.94
N PRO A 62 -9.30 -10.82 -1.61
CA PRO A 62 -7.92 -10.41 -1.82
C PRO A 62 -7.81 -9.03 -2.48
N GLY A 63 -6.97 -8.16 -1.92
CA GLY A 63 -6.70 -6.83 -2.47
C GLY A 63 -7.81 -5.79 -2.31
N ARG A 64 -8.97 -6.16 -1.74
CA ARG A 64 -10.12 -5.24 -1.56
C ARG A 64 -10.06 -4.42 -0.27
N CYS A 65 -9.03 -4.63 0.55
CA CYS A 65 -8.66 -3.74 1.65
C CYS A 65 -7.60 -2.71 1.24
N TYR A 66 -7.25 -2.64 -0.06
CA TYR A 66 -6.25 -1.72 -0.58
C TYR A 66 -6.91 -0.57 -1.33
N CYS A 67 -6.28 0.61 -1.28
CA CYS A 67 -6.67 1.70 -2.17
C CYS A 67 -6.47 1.27 -3.62
N ARG A 68 -7.15 1.97 -4.55
CA ARG A 68 -7.10 1.67 -5.98
C ARG A 68 -5.67 1.47 -6.51
N PHE A 69 -4.76 2.36 -6.10
CA PHE A 69 -3.35 2.30 -6.47
C PHE A 69 -2.70 0.96 -6.08
N HIS A 70 -2.74 0.62 -4.79
CA HIS A 70 -2.13 -0.61 -4.27
C HIS A 70 -2.82 -1.88 -4.77
N ARG A 71 -4.14 -1.83 -5.00
CA ARG A 71 -4.89 -2.92 -5.62
C ARG A 71 -4.42 -3.20 -7.04
N CYS A 72 -4.31 -2.17 -7.89
CA CYS A 72 -3.81 -2.31 -9.26
C CYS A 72 -2.41 -2.91 -9.30
N LEU A 73 -1.53 -2.51 -8.37
CA LEU A 73 -0.19 -3.10 -8.24
C LEU A 73 -0.25 -4.60 -7.90
N THR A 74 -1.08 -5.01 -6.93
CA THR A 74 -1.18 -6.42 -6.54
C THR A 74 -1.84 -7.31 -7.58
N GLU A 75 -2.78 -6.79 -8.38
CA GLU A 75 -3.45 -7.54 -9.44
C GLU A 75 -2.57 -7.69 -10.70
N GLY A 76 -1.37 -7.12 -10.73
CA GLY A 76 -0.51 -7.12 -11.92
C GLY A 76 -1.06 -6.31 -13.09
N ARG A 77 -2.21 -5.64 -12.91
CA ARG A 77 -2.72 -4.61 -13.83
C ARG A 77 -1.79 -3.43 -13.68
N ARG A 78 -0.73 -3.39 -14.51
CA ARG A 78 0.25 -2.30 -14.56
C ARG A 78 -0.50 -0.97 -14.42
N GLY A 79 -0.34 -0.33 -13.26
CA GLY A 79 -0.89 0.99 -13.02
C GLY A 79 -0.46 1.97 -14.11
N THR A 80 -1.09 3.14 -14.17
CA THR A 80 -0.72 4.22 -15.10
C THR A 80 0.79 4.52 -15.03
N GLU A 81 1.36 5.21 -16.01
CA GLU A 81 2.78 5.59 -15.98
C GLU A 81 3.16 6.34 -14.69
N ALA A 82 2.27 7.21 -14.23
CA ALA A 82 2.43 7.90 -12.94
C ALA A 82 2.53 6.92 -11.76
N GLU A 83 1.74 5.85 -11.77
CA GLU A 83 1.77 4.85 -10.70
C GLU A 83 3.03 3.98 -10.73
N ARG A 84 3.57 3.74 -11.94
CA ARG A 84 4.84 3.02 -12.11
C ARG A 84 6.04 3.87 -11.69
N GLY A 85 5.97 5.17 -11.92
CA GLY A 85 6.97 6.16 -11.50
C GLY A 85 6.83 6.65 -10.07
N ALA A 86 5.88 6.12 -9.28
CA ALA A 86 5.67 6.55 -7.91
C ALA A 86 6.93 6.34 -7.04
N PRO A 87 7.27 7.31 -6.16
CA PRO A 87 8.46 7.23 -5.32
C PRO A 87 8.34 6.09 -4.33
N ARG A 88 9.49 5.50 -3.98
CA ARG A 88 9.54 4.38 -3.04
C ARG A 88 9.61 4.86 -1.61
N VAL A 89 9.03 4.06 -0.71
CA VAL A 89 9.06 4.33 0.74
C VAL A 89 10.50 4.50 1.23
N LEU A 90 11.42 3.65 0.77
CA LEU A 90 12.83 3.70 1.19
C LEU A 90 13.64 4.82 0.54
N GLU A 91 13.35 5.19 -0.72
CA GLU A 91 14.05 6.29 -1.42
C GLU A 91 13.87 7.65 -0.75
N ARG A 92 12.82 7.83 0.05
CA ARG A 92 12.55 9.09 0.77
C ARG A 92 13.21 9.19 2.15
N LEU A 93 13.86 8.13 2.62
CA LEU A 93 14.54 8.10 3.92
C LEU A 93 16.06 8.27 3.81
N ALA A 94 16.59 8.29 2.59
CA ALA A 94 17.98 8.57 2.26
C ALA A 94 18.16 10.06 1.94
#